data_AF-A0A7X4FNI9-F1
#
_entry.id   AF-A0A7X4FNI9-F1
#
_cell.length_a   1.000
_cell.length_b   1.000
_cell.length_c   1.000
_cell.angle_alpha   90.00
_cell.angle_beta   90.00
_cell.angle_gamma   90.00
#
_symmetry.space_group_name_H-M   'P 1'
#
loop_
_entity.id
_entity.type
_entity.pdbx_description
1 polymer ?
#
loop_
_entity_poly.entity_id
_entity_poly.type
_entity_poly.pdbx_seq_one_letter_code
_entity_poly.pdbx_strand_id
1 'polypeptide(L)'
;MLLYLGNVLLLWRLVRRLAVPGAWTVAAIWAVHPLHVESVVWIIERKDVLSGLFYLGAALAYLSFSETNRWSRCCLGVGLYALGLLAKSAVVTLPAAMLIWHWWQRGRVTAKDLLRTAPFFLVGLLISLGDLAFYRFREVLSLDYSLLERTLIAARALWFYAVKLVWPTELAVIYPRWEVRATDALAWTCLAAALALATALWLARRRFGRGPLAGALFLAVTLSPALGVVVYGDMQFSFVADR
;
A
#
# COMPACT_ATOMS: atom_id res chain seq x y z
N MET A 1 -1.35 14.73 -16.67
CA MET A 1 -0.87 16.08 -16.33
C MET A 1 -1.65 16.69 -15.16
N LEU A 2 -2.89 17.18 -15.32
CA LEU A 2 -3.64 17.83 -14.21
C LEU A 2 -3.87 16.91 -12.98
N LEU A 3 -4.25 15.65 -13.17
CA LEU A 3 -4.43 14.69 -12.07
C LEU A 3 -3.13 14.40 -11.32
N TYR A 4 -2.01 14.33 -12.03
CA TYR A 4 -0.68 14.11 -11.44
C TYR A 4 -0.25 15.31 -10.59
N LEU A 5 -0.44 16.54 -11.09
CA LEU A 5 -0.20 17.76 -10.30
C LEU A 5 -1.09 17.80 -9.05
N GLY A 6 -2.35 17.35 -9.16
CA GLY A 6 -3.24 17.16 -8.03
C GLY A 6 -2.64 16.25 -6.95
N ASN A 7 -2.15 15.07 -7.34
CA ASN A 7 -1.49 14.15 -6.41
C ASN A 7 -0.25 14.74 -5.75
N VAL A 8 0.62 15.40 -6.51
CA VAL A 8 1.82 16.08 -5.96
C VAL A 8 1.41 17.13 -4.92
N LEU A 9 0.39 17.94 -5.21
CA LEU A 9 -0.10 18.97 -4.29
C LEU A 9 -0.75 18.37 -3.04
N LEU A 10 -1.53 17.30 -3.17
CA LEU A 10 -2.15 16.62 -2.03
C LEU A 10 -1.10 15.93 -1.15
N LEU A 11 -0.12 15.25 -1.76
CA LEU A 11 0.99 14.64 -1.05
C LEU A 11 1.78 15.70 -0.29
N TRP A 12 2.13 16.81 -0.94
CA TRP A 12 2.82 17.92 -0.28
C TRP A 12 2.01 18.47 0.90
N ARG A 13 0.70 18.64 0.76
CA ARG A 13 -0.18 19.06 1.88
C ARG A 13 -0.18 18.02 3.01
N LEU A 14 -0.23 16.74 2.68
CA LEU A 14 -0.23 15.64 3.65
C LEU A 14 1.08 15.62 4.44
N VAL A 15 2.22 15.65 3.77
CA VAL A 15 3.54 15.58 4.39
C VAL A 15 3.81 16.84 5.24
N ARG A 16 3.35 18.02 4.82
CA ARG A 16 3.42 19.23 5.65
C ARG A 16 2.56 19.14 6.90
N ARG A 17 1.33 18.61 6.79
CA ARG A 17 0.43 18.36 7.93
C ARG A 17 1.00 17.33 8.91
N LEU A 18 1.72 16.36 8.39
CA LEU A 18 2.40 15.30 9.15
C LEU A 18 3.60 15.79 9.97
N ALA A 19 4.11 16.99 9.70
CA ALA A 19 5.31 17.55 10.31
C ALA A 19 6.52 16.59 10.28
N VAL A 20 6.65 15.78 9.21
CA VAL A 20 7.80 14.88 9.05
C VAL A 20 9.07 15.72 8.86
N PRO A 21 10.13 15.55 9.67
CA PRO A 21 11.41 16.18 9.39
C PRO A 21 11.93 15.67 8.02
N GLY A 22 12.16 16.58 7.07
CA GLY A 22 12.50 16.21 5.68
C GLY A 22 11.32 16.13 4.71
N ALA A 23 10.18 16.76 5.02
CA ALA A 23 9.00 16.79 4.15
C ALA A 23 9.27 17.15 2.67
N TRP A 24 10.22 18.05 2.46
CA TRP A 24 10.64 18.57 1.17
C TRP A 24 11.43 17.54 0.37
N THR A 25 12.34 16.81 1.02
CA THR A 25 13.15 15.76 0.39
C THR A 25 12.31 14.55 0.03
N VAL A 26 11.35 14.15 0.87
CA VAL A 26 10.42 13.06 0.54
C VAL A 26 9.55 13.43 -0.67
N ALA A 27 9.00 14.65 -0.72
CA ALA A 27 8.20 15.11 -1.86
C ALA A 27 9.02 15.29 -3.15
N ALA A 28 10.27 15.77 -3.04
CA ALA A 28 11.18 15.91 -4.17
C ALA A 28 11.63 14.55 -4.73
N ILE A 29 11.97 13.59 -3.85
CA ILE A 29 12.28 12.22 -4.27
C ILE A 29 11.06 11.61 -4.96
N TRP A 30 9.86 11.76 -4.40
CA TRP A 30 8.63 11.25 -5.01
C TRP A 30 8.32 11.85 -6.39
N ALA A 31 8.56 13.15 -6.57
CA ALA A 31 8.34 13.83 -7.84
C ALA A 31 9.34 13.43 -8.94
N VAL A 32 10.58 13.06 -8.56
CA VAL A 32 11.65 12.70 -9.50
C VAL A 32 11.77 11.18 -9.68
N HIS A 33 11.18 10.38 -8.78
CA HIS A 33 11.36 8.94 -8.79
C HIS A 33 10.82 8.32 -10.10
N PRO A 34 11.63 7.57 -10.86
CA PRO A 34 11.25 7.01 -12.16
C PRO A 34 9.95 6.19 -12.12
N LEU A 35 9.73 5.45 -11.02
CA LEU A 35 8.49 4.68 -10.78
C LEU A 35 7.20 5.52 -10.80
N HIS A 36 7.27 6.84 -10.58
CA HIS A 36 6.11 7.73 -10.65
C HIS A 36 6.03 8.52 -11.96
N VAL A 37 7.14 8.60 -12.70
CA VAL A 37 7.24 9.28 -14.00
C VAL A 37 6.70 8.37 -15.11
N GLU A 38 6.91 7.06 -15.02
CA GLU A 38 6.34 6.09 -15.97
C GLU A 38 4.80 6.07 -15.97
N SER A 39 4.17 6.33 -14.82
CA SER A 39 2.72 6.48 -14.67
C SER A 39 2.09 7.60 -15.47
N VAL A 40 2.89 8.61 -15.83
CA VAL A 40 2.42 9.77 -16.60
C VAL A 40 2.50 9.51 -18.10
N VAL A 41 3.36 8.58 -18.54
CA VAL A 41 3.61 8.29 -19.96
C VAL A 41 2.59 7.29 -20.53
N TRP A 42 2.00 6.44 -19.69
CA TRP A 42 1.08 5.39 -20.15
C TRP A 42 -0.40 5.72 -19.86
N ILE A 43 -1.24 5.71 -20.90
CA ILE A 43 -2.71 5.86 -20.81
C ILE A 43 -3.36 4.82 -19.86
N ILE A 44 -2.74 3.66 -19.72
CA ILE A 44 -3.21 2.52 -18.90
C ILE A 44 -3.09 2.81 -17.39
N GLU A 45 -2.16 3.68 -16.96
CA GLU A 45 -1.92 4.01 -15.54
C GLU A 45 -2.83 5.13 -15.00
N ARG A 46 -3.79 5.64 -15.79
CA ARG A 46 -4.74 6.66 -15.31
C ARG A 46 -5.55 6.20 -14.10
N LYS A 47 -5.84 4.90 -13.99
CA LYS A 47 -6.49 4.28 -12.82
C LYS A 47 -5.66 4.43 -11.55
N ASP A 48 -4.33 4.39 -11.67
CA ASP A 48 -3.39 4.50 -10.55
C ASP A 48 -3.26 5.95 -10.08
N VAL A 49 -3.21 6.89 -11.02
CA VAL A 49 -3.21 8.33 -10.70
C VAL A 49 -4.54 8.73 -10.04
N LEU A 50 -5.68 8.23 -10.55
CA LEU A 50 -7.00 8.54 -10.00
C LEU A 50 -7.22 7.92 -8.61
N SER A 51 -6.85 6.65 -8.44
CA SER A 51 -6.93 5.99 -7.13
C SER A 51 -5.98 6.62 -6.11
N GLY A 52 -4.79 7.07 -6.53
CA GLY A 52 -3.89 7.87 -5.70
C GLY A 52 -4.51 9.19 -5.23
N LEU A 53 -5.25 9.88 -6.10
CA LEU A 53 -5.95 11.14 -5.77
C LEU A 53 -7.00 10.90 -4.68
N PHE A 54 -7.81 9.85 -4.85
CA PHE A 54 -8.81 9.46 -3.88
C PHE A 54 -8.20 8.98 -2.56
N TYR A 55 -7.11 8.23 -2.61
CA TYR A 55 -6.36 7.76 -1.44
C TYR A 55 -5.86 8.95 -0.60
N LEU A 56 -5.16 9.90 -1.24
CA LEU A 56 -4.62 11.09 -0.57
C LEU A 56 -5.73 12.04 -0.11
N GLY A 57 -6.77 12.22 -0.91
CA GLY A 57 -7.93 13.03 -0.56
C GLY A 57 -8.67 12.47 0.66
N ALA A 58 -8.91 11.16 0.70
CA ALA A 58 -9.50 10.47 1.84
C ALA A 58 -8.63 10.59 3.10
N ALA A 59 -7.30 10.47 2.97
CA ALA A 59 -6.36 10.71 4.06
C ALA A 59 -6.46 12.13 4.64
N LEU A 60 -6.47 13.15 3.78
CA LEU A 60 -6.60 14.55 4.21
C LEU A 60 -7.96 14.85 4.86
N ALA A 61 -9.04 14.29 4.31
CA ALA A 61 -10.38 14.42 4.89
C ALA A 61 -10.47 13.75 6.27
N TYR A 62 -9.84 12.58 6.43
CA TYR A 62 -9.73 11.89 7.71
C TYR A 62 -8.98 12.70 8.77
N LEU A 63 -7.84 13.31 8.41
CA LEU A 63 -7.11 14.18 9.35
C LEU A 63 -7.96 15.37 9.77
N SER A 64 -8.61 15.99 8.79
CA SER A 64 -9.50 17.11 9.01
C SER A 64 -10.69 16.72 9.91
N PHE A 65 -11.19 15.49 9.79
CA PHE A 65 -12.18 14.92 10.70
C PHE A 65 -11.61 14.67 12.10
N SER A 66 -10.38 14.16 12.21
CA SER A 66 -9.73 13.87 13.49
C SER A 66 -9.49 15.13 14.33
N GLU A 67 -9.24 16.27 13.66
CA GLU A 67 -9.04 17.61 14.23
C GLU A 67 -10.37 18.27 14.64
N THR A 68 -11.36 18.33 13.74
CA THR A 68 -12.58 19.12 13.98
C THR A 68 -13.79 18.30 14.43
N ASN A 69 -13.68 16.97 14.46
CA ASN A 69 -14.74 16.01 14.81
C ASN A 69 -16.06 16.20 14.01
N ARG A 70 -15.97 16.79 12.81
CA ARG A 70 -17.12 17.11 11.95
C ARG A 70 -17.48 15.90 11.09
N TRP A 71 -18.66 15.35 11.28
CA TRP A 71 -19.11 14.16 10.55
C TRP A 71 -19.14 14.35 9.03
N SER A 72 -19.38 15.57 8.52
CA SER A 72 -19.31 15.87 7.09
C SER A 72 -17.95 15.55 6.46
N ARG A 73 -16.85 15.76 7.20
CA ARG A 73 -15.49 15.42 6.75
C ARG A 73 -15.23 13.91 6.80
N CYS A 74 -15.87 13.22 7.74
CA CYS A 74 -15.88 11.75 7.78
C CYS A 74 -16.59 11.20 6.54
N CYS A 75 -17.81 11.65 6.26
CA CYS A 75 -18.56 11.22 5.08
C CYS A 75 -17.81 11.53 3.78
N LEU A 76 -17.19 12.71 3.66
CA LEU A 76 -16.35 13.05 2.51
C LEU A 76 -15.17 12.08 2.36
N GLY A 77 -14.46 11.80 3.45
CA GLY A 77 -13.32 10.87 3.43
C GLY A 77 -13.73 9.45 3.05
N VAL A 78 -14.83 8.95 3.62
CA VAL A 78 -15.38 7.63 3.30
C VAL A 78 -15.87 7.57 1.86
N GLY A 79 -16.52 8.62 1.35
CA GLY A 79 -16.96 8.71 -0.05
C GLY A 79 -15.78 8.70 -1.03
N LEU A 80 -14.74 9.49 -0.75
CA LEU A 80 -13.51 9.48 -1.56
C LEU A 80 -12.83 8.11 -1.51
N TYR A 81 -12.77 7.47 -0.34
CA TYR A 81 -12.21 6.14 -0.19
C TYR A 81 -12.99 5.09 -0.99
N ALA A 82 -14.33 5.13 -0.97
CA ALA A 82 -15.16 4.25 -1.76
C ALA A 82 -14.93 4.44 -3.27
N LEU A 83 -14.83 5.70 -3.75
CA LEU A 83 -14.47 6.00 -5.13
C LEU A 83 -13.06 5.49 -5.50
N GLY A 84 -12.11 5.60 -4.56
CA GLY A 84 -10.77 5.05 -4.72
C GLY A 84 -10.77 3.53 -4.86
N LEU A 85 -11.55 2.83 -4.03
CA LEU A 85 -11.73 1.38 -4.10
C LEU A 85 -12.35 0.93 -5.43
N LEU A 86 -13.35 1.67 -5.92
CA LEU A 86 -13.95 1.42 -7.23
C LEU A 86 -12.99 1.67 -8.40
N ALA A 87 -12.01 2.55 -8.23
CA ALA A 87 -10.97 2.80 -9.23
C ALA A 87 -9.86 1.73 -9.17
N LYS A 88 -9.43 1.33 -7.96
CA LYS A 88 -8.44 0.28 -7.72
C LYS A 88 -8.60 -0.33 -6.34
N SER A 89 -8.70 -1.66 -6.27
CA SER A 89 -8.83 -2.43 -5.02
C SER A 89 -7.64 -2.22 -4.07
N ALA A 90 -6.45 -1.88 -4.58
CA ALA A 90 -5.26 -1.60 -3.77
C ALA A 90 -5.44 -0.47 -2.72
N VAL A 91 -6.44 0.40 -2.92
CA VAL A 91 -6.79 1.48 -1.98
C VAL A 91 -7.26 0.94 -0.62
N VAL A 92 -7.69 -0.32 -0.53
CA VAL A 92 -8.18 -0.99 0.70
C VAL A 92 -7.20 -0.93 1.88
N THR A 93 -5.93 -0.68 1.58
CA THR A 93 -4.82 -0.56 2.54
C THR A 93 -4.83 0.77 3.31
N LEU A 94 -5.58 1.79 2.86
CA LEU A 94 -5.64 3.12 3.47
C LEU A 94 -5.91 3.13 4.98
N PRO A 95 -6.97 2.47 5.51
CA PRO A 95 -7.26 2.50 6.94
C PRO A 95 -6.12 1.89 7.78
N ALA A 96 -5.45 0.85 7.28
CA ALA A 96 -4.28 0.28 7.95
C ALA A 96 -3.08 1.25 7.94
N ALA A 97 -2.85 1.95 6.82
CA ALA A 97 -1.85 3.00 6.73
C ALA A 97 -2.10 4.17 7.71
N MET A 98 -3.36 4.56 7.91
CA MET A 98 -3.74 5.57 8.91
C MET A 98 -3.42 5.14 10.34
N LEU A 99 -3.62 3.85 10.68
CA LEU A 99 -3.26 3.32 12.01
C LEU A 99 -1.74 3.29 12.22
N ILE A 100 -0.96 2.91 11.21
CA ILE A 100 0.51 2.95 11.25
C ILE A 100 0.99 4.37 11.52
N TRP A 101 0.39 5.36 10.86
CA TRP A 101 0.66 6.76 11.13
C TRP A 101 0.37 7.10 12.59
N HIS A 102 -0.84 6.85 13.09
CA HIS A 102 -1.18 7.17 14.47
C HIS A 102 -0.22 6.54 15.48
N TRP A 103 0.18 5.29 15.23
CA TRP A 103 1.21 4.62 16.01
C TRP A 103 2.58 5.29 15.91
N TRP A 104 3.00 5.70 14.72
CA TRP A 104 4.27 6.38 14.50
C TRP A 104 4.37 7.69 15.29
N GLN A 105 3.34 8.55 15.21
CA GLN A 105 3.33 9.86 15.87
C GLN A 105 3.13 9.76 17.38
N ARG A 106 2.17 8.96 17.85
CA ARG A 106 1.79 8.92 19.27
C ARG A 106 2.41 7.77 20.05
N GLY A 107 3.05 6.83 19.36
CA GLY A 107 3.61 5.61 19.95
C GLY A 107 2.61 4.53 20.34
N ARG A 108 1.32 4.80 20.17
CA ARG A 108 0.21 3.90 20.51
C ARG A 108 -0.98 4.19 19.61
N VAL A 109 -1.74 3.14 19.30
CA VAL A 109 -3.06 3.23 18.69
C VAL A 109 -4.08 3.18 19.81
N THR A 110 -4.99 4.15 19.90
CA THR A 110 -6.03 4.16 20.92
C THR A 110 -7.34 3.58 20.38
N ALA A 111 -8.23 3.12 21.26
CA ALA A 111 -9.57 2.66 20.86
C ALA A 111 -10.36 3.75 20.12
N LYS A 112 -10.15 5.02 20.46
CA LYS A 112 -10.73 6.17 19.76
C LYS A 112 -10.24 6.28 18.32
N ASP A 113 -8.96 5.99 18.06
CA ASP A 113 -8.42 5.96 16.71
C ASP A 113 -9.05 4.81 15.92
N LEU A 114 -9.18 3.62 16.53
CA LEU A 114 -9.83 2.47 15.90
C LEU A 114 -11.28 2.77 15.54
N LEU A 115 -12.05 3.36 16.46
CA LEU A 115 -13.44 3.75 16.25
C LEU A 115 -13.59 4.80 15.13
N ARG A 116 -12.67 5.77 15.06
CA ARG A 116 -12.68 6.79 13.99
C ARG A 116 -12.34 6.22 12.62
N THR A 117 -11.54 5.15 12.57
CA THR A 117 -11.14 4.49 11.31
C THR A 117 -12.10 3.35 10.93
N ALA A 118 -12.98 2.93 11.85
CA ALA A 118 -13.93 1.84 11.65
C ALA A 118 -14.83 1.99 10.40
N PRO A 119 -15.37 3.18 10.05
CA PRO A 119 -16.16 3.34 8.83
C PRO A 119 -15.38 2.98 7.56
N PHE A 120 -14.09 3.29 7.51
CA PHE A 120 -13.22 2.96 6.38
C PHE A 120 -12.95 1.46 6.30
N PHE A 121 -12.71 0.80 7.44
CA PHE A 121 -12.59 -0.66 7.48
C PHE A 121 -13.88 -1.36 7.04
N LEU A 122 -15.04 -0.88 7.48
CA LEU A 122 -16.33 -1.46 7.13
C LEU A 122 -16.61 -1.33 5.63
N VAL A 123 -16.42 -0.14 5.05
CA VAL A 123 -16.58 0.06 3.60
C VAL A 123 -15.57 -0.77 2.79
N GLY A 124 -14.32 -0.82 3.24
CA GLY A 124 -13.29 -1.64 2.60
C GLY A 124 -13.63 -3.12 2.62
N LEU A 125 -14.11 -3.63 3.75
CA LEU A 125 -14.53 -5.03 3.89
C LEU A 125 -15.73 -5.33 2.99
N LEU A 126 -16.77 -4.49 2.98
CA LEU A 126 -17.96 -4.69 2.16
C LEU A 126 -17.63 -4.75 0.67
N ILE A 127 -16.83 -3.79 0.17
CA ILE A 127 -16.42 -3.77 -1.24
C ILE A 127 -15.53 -4.98 -1.55
N SER A 128 -14.58 -5.32 -0.69
CA SER A 128 -13.67 -6.47 -0.92
C SER A 128 -14.41 -7.81 -0.92
N LEU A 129 -15.43 -7.97 -0.07
CA LEU A 129 -16.29 -9.16 -0.07
C LEU A 129 -17.14 -9.23 -1.33
N GLY A 130 -17.66 -8.09 -1.81
CA GLY A 130 -18.36 -7.98 -3.08
C GLY A 130 -17.48 -8.38 -4.26
N ASP A 131 -16.25 -7.88 -4.30
CA ASP A 131 -15.23 -8.24 -5.29
C ASP A 131 -14.95 -9.74 -5.24
N LEU A 132 -14.68 -10.30 -4.05
CA LEU A 132 -14.39 -11.73 -3.90
C LEU A 132 -15.56 -12.61 -4.35
N ALA A 133 -16.81 -12.22 -4.04
CA ALA A 133 -18.00 -12.93 -4.48
C ALA A 133 -18.14 -12.89 -6.01
N PHE A 134 -17.87 -11.74 -6.63
CA PHE A 134 -17.89 -11.57 -8.07
C PHE A 134 -16.78 -12.39 -8.77
N TYR A 135 -15.57 -12.39 -8.23
CA TYR A 135 -14.44 -13.17 -8.74
C TYR A 135 -14.68 -14.68 -8.64
N ARG A 136 -15.18 -15.18 -7.49
CA ARG A 136 -15.52 -16.60 -7.32
C ARG A 136 -16.58 -17.09 -8.32
N PHE A 137 -17.43 -16.21 -8.83
CA PHE A 137 -18.44 -16.54 -9.81
C PHE A 137 -17.89 -16.61 -11.25
N ARG A 138 -16.77 -15.92 -11.54
CA ARG A 138 -16.23 -15.77 -12.90
C ARG A 138 -14.93 -16.53 -13.18
N GLU A 139 -14.08 -16.76 -12.19
CA GLU A 139 -12.80 -17.46 -12.38
C GLU A 139 -12.83 -18.88 -11.80
N VAL A 140 -12.57 -19.84 -12.68
CA VAL A 140 -12.37 -21.28 -12.39
C VAL A 140 -10.93 -21.57 -11.92
N LEU A 141 -10.04 -20.57 -11.93
CA LEU A 141 -8.61 -20.76 -11.75
C LEU A 141 -8.20 -20.65 -10.28
N SER A 142 -8.26 -21.79 -9.58
CA SER A 142 -7.49 -21.99 -8.36
C SER A 142 -6.02 -22.19 -8.72
N LEU A 143 -5.16 -21.21 -8.42
CA LEU A 143 -3.74 -21.52 -8.32
C LEU A 143 -3.55 -22.41 -7.09
N ASP A 144 -3.07 -23.64 -7.29
CA ASP A 144 -2.84 -24.68 -6.27
C ASP A 144 -1.63 -24.35 -5.37
N TYR A 145 -1.56 -23.12 -4.86
CA TYR A 145 -0.59 -22.72 -3.85
C TYR A 145 -1.19 -22.84 -2.46
N SER A 146 -0.48 -23.57 -1.60
CA SER A 146 -0.74 -23.62 -0.17
C SER A 146 -0.58 -22.23 0.47
N LEU A 147 -1.15 -22.03 1.66
CA LEU A 147 -0.98 -20.79 2.41
C LEU A 147 0.51 -20.48 2.68
N LEU A 148 1.33 -21.52 2.87
CA LEU A 148 2.77 -21.39 3.06
C LEU A 148 3.48 -20.90 1.79
N GLU A 149 3.15 -21.46 0.62
CA GLU A 149 3.77 -21.01 -0.62
C GLU A 149 3.36 -19.58 -0.95
N ARG A 150 2.13 -19.18 -0.63
CA ARG A 150 1.69 -17.77 -0.78
C ARG A 150 2.47 -16.83 0.12
N THR A 151 2.77 -17.20 1.36
CA THR A 151 3.60 -16.35 2.25
C THR A 151 5.05 -16.27 1.78
N LEU A 152 5.59 -17.36 1.23
CA LEU A 152 6.93 -17.39 0.62
C LEU A 152 7.00 -16.52 -0.65
N ILE A 153 5.98 -16.59 -1.52
CA ILE A 153 5.84 -15.72 -2.70
C ILE A 153 5.78 -14.25 -2.25
N ALA A 154 4.93 -13.94 -1.27
CA ALA A 154 4.79 -12.58 -0.72
C ALA A 154 6.10 -12.03 -0.15
N ALA A 155 6.86 -12.85 0.59
CA ALA A 155 8.15 -12.45 1.14
C ALA A 155 9.16 -12.12 0.03
N ARG A 156 9.24 -12.96 -1.01
CA ARG A 156 10.15 -12.75 -2.15
C ARG A 156 9.72 -11.54 -2.99
N ALA A 157 8.42 -11.36 -3.22
CA ALA A 157 7.87 -10.20 -3.91
C ALA A 157 8.14 -8.88 -3.15
N LEU A 158 8.06 -8.90 -1.82
CA LEU A 158 8.36 -7.73 -0.99
C LEU A 158 9.80 -7.25 -1.18
N TRP A 159 10.76 -8.18 -1.24
CA TRP A 159 12.16 -7.84 -1.55
C TRP A 159 12.35 -7.36 -2.98
N PHE A 160 11.67 -7.96 -3.94
CA PHE A 160 11.70 -7.48 -5.33
C PHE A 160 11.25 -6.01 -5.41
N TYR A 161 10.12 -5.66 -4.80
CA TYR A 161 9.62 -4.28 -4.80
C TYR A 161 10.53 -3.33 -4.00
N ALA A 162 11.12 -3.79 -2.89
CA ALA A 162 12.08 -3.00 -2.13
C ALA A 162 13.35 -2.69 -2.94
N VAL A 163 13.85 -3.65 -3.73
CA VAL A 163 15.00 -3.45 -4.63
C VAL A 163 14.63 -2.49 -5.76
N LYS A 164 13.48 -2.66 -6.42
CA LYS A 164 13.00 -1.76 -7.48
C LYS A 164 12.77 -0.33 -6.98
N LEU A 165 12.40 -0.16 -5.71
CA LEU A 165 12.26 1.15 -5.08
C LEU A 165 13.59 1.88 -4.93
N VAL A 166 14.70 1.17 -4.70
CA VAL A 166 16.03 1.79 -4.56
C VAL A 166 16.75 1.88 -5.91
N TRP A 167 16.53 0.90 -6.78
CA TRP A 167 17.23 0.73 -8.05
C TRP A 167 16.28 0.25 -9.16
N PRO A 168 15.57 1.18 -9.84
CA PRO A 168 14.58 0.84 -10.86
C PRO A 168 15.24 0.57 -12.22
N THR A 169 15.97 -0.54 -12.35
CA THR A 169 16.50 -1.02 -13.64
C THR A 169 15.70 -2.21 -14.17
N GLU A 170 15.68 -2.40 -15.50
CA GLU A 170 15.01 -3.52 -16.18
C GLU A 170 13.50 -3.60 -15.88
N LEU A 171 12.79 -2.50 -16.13
CA LEU A 171 11.33 -2.45 -16.02
C LEU A 171 10.73 -3.21 -17.21
N ALA A 172 9.94 -4.25 -16.91
CA ALA A 172 9.34 -5.13 -17.90
C ALA A 172 7.82 -5.07 -17.82
N VAL A 173 7.15 -5.11 -18.97
CA VAL A 173 5.67 -5.09 -19.03
C VAL A 173 5.09 -6.34 -18.35
N ILE A 174 5.74 -7.49 -18.52
CA ILE A 174 5.43 -8.74 -17.84
C ILE A 174 6.76 -9.35 -17.38
N TYR A 175 6.93 -9.51 -16.07
CA TYR A 175 8.10 -10.18 -15.53
C TYR A 175 8.00 -11.69 -15.70
N PRO A 176 9.15 -12.39 -15.86
CA PRO A 176 9.14 -13.84 -15.87
C PRO A 176 8.60 -14.36 -14.54
N ARG A 177 7.61 -15.25 -14.61
CA ARG A 177 7.04 -15.90 -13.43
C ARG A 177 8.07 -16.85 -12.80
N TRP A 178 8.20 -16.77 -11.48
CA TRP A 178 9.08 -17.65 -10.72
C TRP A 178 8.25 -18.83 -10.21
N GLU A 179 8.84 -20.01 -10.04
CA GLU A 179 8.20 -21.08 -9.27
C GLU A 179 8.70 -21.01 -7.82
N VAL A 180 7.77 -20.80 -6.89
CA VAL A 180 8.06 -20.86 -5.46
C VAL A 180 7.35 -22.09 -4.90
N ARG A 181 8.15 -23.02 -4.38
CA ARG A 181 7.67 -24.21 -3.65
C ARG A 181 8.18 -24.14 -2.23
N ALA A 182 7.60 -24.93 -1.33
CA ALA A 182 8.05 -25.02 0.06
C ALA A 182 9.54 -25.44 0.21
N THR A 183 10.15 -26.02 -0.82
CA THR A 183 11.56 -26.41 -0.87
C THR A 183 12.50 -25.30 -1.37
N ASP A 184 11.98 -24.16 -1.84
CA ASP A 184 12.81 -23.07 -2.37
C ASP A 184 13.56 -22.37 -1.22
N ALA A 185 14.86 -22.64 -1.13
CA ALA A 185 15.73 -22.04 -0.12
C ALA A 185 15.76 -20.51 -0.23
N LEU A 186 15.69 -19.94 -1.44
CA LEU A 186 15.73 -18.50 -1.63
C LEU A 186 14.50 -17.84 -1.02
N ALA A 187 13.31 -18.42 -1.21
CA ALA A 187 12.09 -17.88 -0.62
C ALA A 187 12.11 -17.88 0.92
N TRP A 188 12.67 -18.93 1.52
CA TRP A 188 12.89 -18.98 2.97
C TRP A 188 13.91 -17.94 3.45
N THR A 189 15.00 -17.72 2.71
CA THR A 189 15.96 -16.65 3.05
C THR A 189 15.33 -15.27 2.96
N CYS A 190 14.47 -15.02 1.96
CA CYS A 190 13.70 -13.79 1.84
C CYS A 190 12.77 -13.58 3.05
N LEU A 191 12.05 -14.61 3.47
CA LEU A 191 11.17 -14.55 4.64
C LEU A 191 11.96 -14.30 5.92
N ALA A 192 13.04 -15.06 6.14
CA ALA A 192 13.92 -14.89 7.29
C ALA A 192 14.55 -13.49 7.34
N ALA A 193 15.01 -12.97 6.19
CA ALA A 193 15.57 -11.64 6.08
C ALA A 193 14.52 -10.56 6.38
N ALA A 194 13.27 -10.72 5.91
CA ALA A 194 12.19 -9.77 6.18
C ALA A 194 11.85 -9.72 7.68
N LEU A 195 11.79 -10.88 8.35
CA LEU A 195 11.58 -10.98 9.79
C LEU A 195 12.78 -10.42 10.58
N ALA A 196 14.00 -10.72 10.15
CA ALA A 196 15.22 -10.18 10.76
C ALA A 196 15.27 -8.64 10.63
N LEU A 197 14.90 -8.09 9.47
CA LEU A 197 14.79 -6.65 9.28
C LEU A 197 13.72 -6.04 10.18
N ALA A 198 12.52 -6.63 10.22
CA ALA A 198 11.42 -6.15 11.07
C ALA A 198 11.79 -6.15 12.56
N THR A 199 12.44 -7.22 13.03
CA THR A 199 12.92 -7.33 14.41
C THR A 199 14.05 -6.35 14.71
N ALA A 200 15.03 -6.20 13.81
CA ALA A 200 16.09 -5.22 13.94
C ALA A 200 15.53 -3.79 14.03
N LEU A 201 14.60 -3.43 13.14
CA LEU A 201 13.92 -2.13 13.17
C LEU A 201 13.08 -1.94 14.44
N TRP A 202 12.44 -3.00 14.94
CA TRP A 202 11.68 -2.96 16.20
C TRP A 202 12.57 -2.74 17.42
N LEU A 203 13.76 -3.34 17.46
CA LEU A 203 14.72 -3.13 18.55
C LEU A 203 15.38 -1.74 18.43
N ALA A 204 15.76 -1.35 17.21
CA ALA A 204 16.36 -0.06 16.88
C ALA A 204 15.39 1.12 17.08
N ARG A 205 14.07 0.89 17.16
CA ARG A 205 13.05 1.94 17.35
C ARG A 205 13.27 2.79 18.61
N ARG A 206 13.94 2.23 19.63
CA ARG A 206 14.30 2.96 20.86
C ARG A 206 15.47 3.92 20.65
N ARG A 207 16.32 3.68 19.66
CA ARG A 207 17.55 4.45 19.38
C ARG A 207 17.39 5.44 18.23
N PHE A 208 16.72 5.05 17.14
CA PHE A 208 16.55 5.88 15.93
C PHE A 208 15.13 6.42 15.76
N GLY A 209 14.25 6.18 16.73
CA GLY A 209 12.83 6.52 16.66
C GLY A 209 12.00 5.53 15.83
N ARG A 210 10.69 5.78 15.75
CA ARG A 210 9.71 4.87 15.13
C ARG A 210 9.62 4.99 13.60
N GLY A 211 10.31 5.95 12.99
CA GLY A 211 10.20 6.30 11.57
C GLY A 211 10.53 5.15 10.61
N PRO A 212 11.74 4.56 10.69
CA PRO A 212 12.13 3.48 9.77
C PRO A 212 11.18 2.28 9.80
N LEU A 213 10.74 1.87 11.00
CA LEU A 213 9.78 0.79 11.16
C LEU A 213 8.39 1.16 10.62
N ALA A 214 7.91 2.38 10.85
CA ALA A 214 6.65 2.85 10.29
C ALA A 214 6.68 2.88 8.75
N GLY A 215 7.80 3.28 8.15
CA GLY A 215 8.01 3.24 6.70
C GLY A 215 7.99 1.82 6.15
N ALA A 216 8.69 0.88 6.80
CA ALA A 216 8.69 -0.53 6.40
C ALA A 216 7.29 -1.16 6.52
N LEU A 217 6.57 -0.89 7.60
CA LEU A 217 5.20 -1.36 7.80
C LEU A 217 4.24 -0.74 6.77
N PHE A 218 4.39 0.55 6.48
CA PHE A 218 3.57 1.23 5.47
C PHE A 218 3.80 0.60 4.09
N LEU A 219 5.06 0.35 3.71
CA LEU A 219 5.40 -0.32 2.45
C LEU A 219 4.77 -1.72 2.38
N ALA A 220 4.95 -2.54 3.41
CA ALA A 220 4.41 -3.90 3.45
C ALA A 220 2.88 -3.91 3.37
N VAL A 221 2.21 -3.00 4.08
CA VAL A 221 0.74 -2.89 4.06
C VAL A 221 0.23 -2.41 2.71
N THR A 222 0.81 -1.36 2.14
CA THR A 222 0.36 -0.81 0.85
C THR A 222 0.61 -1.79 -0.30
N LEU A 223 1.69 -2.58 -0.23
CA LEU A 223 1.97 -3.63 -1.22
C LEU A 223 1.16 -4.91 -1.00
N SER A 224 0.55 -5.12 0.17
CA SER A 224 -0.13 -6.39 0.51
C SER A 224 -1.10 -6.94 -0.57
N PRO A 225 -1.89 -6.12 -1.30
CA PRO A 225 -2.76 -6.63 -2.35
C PRO A 225 -1.98 -7.17 -3.57
N ALA A 226 -0.80 -6.60 -3.85
CA ALA A 226 0.10 -7.02 -4.93
C ALA A 226 1.00 -8.20 -4.55
N LEU A 227 1.19 -8.49 -3.26
CA LEU A 227 2.11 -9.53 -2.79
C LEU A 227 1.59 -10.97 -2.95
N GLY A 228 0.38 -11.20 -3.48
CA GLY A 228 -0.12 -12.56 -3.69
C GLY A 228 -0.70 -13.26 -2.46
N VAL A 229 -1.04 -12.51 -1.42
CA VAL A 229 -1.79 -13.03 -0.26
C VAL A 229 -3.19 -13.47 -0.68
N VAL A 230 -3.83 -12.67 -1.54
CA VAL A 230 -5.05 -13.03 -2.27
C VAL A 230 -4.66 -13.26 -3.72
N VAL A 231 -5.06 -14.41 -4.27
CA VAL A 231 -4.77 -14.77 -5.65
C VAL A 231 -5.69 -13.96 -6.56
N TYR A 232 -5.10 -13.17 -7.45
CA TYR A 232 -5.79 -12.49 -8.54
C TYR A 232 -5.38 -13.11 -9.88
N GLY A 233 -6.24 -13.03 -10.90
CA GLY A 233 -5.99 -13.64 -12.22
C GLY A 233 -4.64 -13.27 -12.85
N ASP A 234 -4.14 -12.06 -12.60
CA ASP A 234 -2.83 -11.57 -13.09
C ASP A 234 -1.64 -12.43 -12.61
N MET A 235 -1.79 -13.12 -11.47
CA MET A 235 -0.76 -14.00 -10.88
C MET A 235 -0.52 -15.28 -11.68
N GLN A 236 -1.36 -15.56 -12.68
CA GLN A 236 -1.09 -16.61 -13.66
C GLN A 236 0.11 -16.26 -14.55
N PHE A 237 0.28 -14.97 -14.85
CA PHE A 237 1.31 -14.47 -15.76
C PHE A 237 2.55 -14.01 -15.02
N SER A 238 2.41 -13.37 -13.85
CA SER A 238 3.53 -12.96 -13.00
C SER A 238 3.11 -12.72 -11.56
N PHE A 239 3.98 -13.06 -10.60
CA PHE A 239 3.77 -12.73 -9.18
C PHE A 239 4.11 -11.29 -8.81
N VAL A 240 4.76 -10.59 -9.73
CA VAL A 240 5.11 -9.19 -9.56
C VAL A 240 4.73 -8.44 -10.83
N ALA A 241 4.00 -7.35 -10.65
CA ALA A 241 3.69 -6.40 -11.70
C ALA A 241 4.16 -5.01 -11.25
N ASP A 242 4.68 -4.23 -12.21
CA ASP A 242 4.97 -2.81 -11.97
C ASP A 242 3.68 -1.95 -11.95
N ARG A 243 2.49 -2.55 -12.20
CA ARG A 243 1.21 -1.84 -12.40
C ARG A 243 -0.01 -2.61 -11.86
#